data_AF-A0A812J083-F1
#
_entry.id   AF-A0A812J083-F1
#
_cell.length_a   1.000
_cell.length_b   1.000
_cell.length_c   1.000
_cell.angle_alpha   90.00
_cell.angle_beta   90.00
_cell.angle_gamma   90.00
#
_symmetry.space_group_name_H-M   'P 1'
#
loop_
_entity.id
_entity.type
_entity.pdbx_description
1 polymer ?
#
loop_
_entity_poly.entity_id
_entity_poly.type
_entity_poly.pdbx_seq_one_letter_code
_entity_poly.pdbx_strand_id
1 'polypeptide(L)'
;MASQDLEVSLCKETEACRSETDASDSLPDPSLWWVNKVKRHLSGNPRPPPPKTPRDLLSGCTASGADIMVMKALGIPFTCVGTSEPEAKYREFQASNHGGCIEHMHLTLSDQTAETPCEMHPDSCGCKVGRGHSLAVLGCPCPPYSVMRQKRRVNGSVQEHPHHQVMFCDSVERLQKHAPVSVILEQVCGFDEPECKDSSCTSLQRPGFAEVV
;
A
#
# COMPACT_ATOMS: atom_id res chain seq x y z
N MET A 1 9.25 -19.63 25.20
CA MET A 1 10.03 -18.44 25.58
C MET A 1 11.18 -18.26 24.60
N ALA A 2 10.89 -17.81 23.36
CA ALA A 2 11.90 -17.56 22.31
C ALA A 2 11.31 -16.65 21.21
N SER A 3 10.83 -15.46 21.57
CA SER A 3 10.21 -14.53 20.61
C SER A 3 10.53 -13.04 20.86
N GLN A 4 11.42 -12.72 21.81
CA GLN A 4 11.79 -11.32 22.10
C GLN A 4 13.11 -10.87 21.45
N ASP A 5 13.89 -11.79 20.88
CA ASP A 5 15.22 -11.47 20.35
C ASP A 5 15.24 -11.03 18.86
N LEU A 6 14.11 -11.16 18.15
CA LEU A 6 14.03 -10.78 16.72
C LEU A 6 13.69 -9.30 16.49
N GLU A 7 12.92 -8.66 17.37
CA GLU A 7 12.50 -7.27 17.17
C GLU A 7 13.60 -6.24 17.46
N VAL A 8 14.58 -6.57 18.31
CA VAL A 8 15.69 -5.65 18.64
C VAL A 8 16.74 -5.58 17.52
N SER A 9 16.77 -6.55 16.61
CA SER A 9 17.75 -6.60 15.53
C SER A 9 17.48 -5.57 14.43
N LEU A 10 16.22 -5.27 14.13
CA LEU A 10 15.85 -4.37 13.02
C LEU A 10 16.19 -2.89 13.31
N CYS A 11 16.21 -2.48 14.58
CA CYS A 11 16.50 -1.09 14.97
C CYS A 11 18.01 -0.78 15.10
N LYS A 12 18.88 -1.79 15.22
CA LYS A 12 20.33 -1.58 15.38
C LYS A 12 21.07 -1.37 14.06
N GLU A 13 20.51 -1.79 12.93
CA GLU A 13 21.13 -1.58 11.61
C GLU A 13 21.17 -0.11 11.19
N THR A 14 20.37 0.76 11.81
CA THR A 14 20.35 2.20 11.53
C THR A 14 21.59 2.94 12.04
N GLU A 15 22.34 2.41 13.00
CA GLU A 15 23.52 3.09 13.58
C GLU A 15 24.85 2.68 12.92
N ALA A 16 24.92 1.51 12.28
CA ALA A 16 26.17 1.00 11.71
C ALA A 16 26.58 1.64 10.36
N CYS A 17 25.73 2.51 9.78
CA CYS A 17 25.92 3.04 8.43
C CYS A 17 26.52 4.46 8.38
N ARG A 18 27.38 4.82 9.36
CA ARG A 18 27.97 6.17 9.49
C ARG A 18 29.49 6.25 9.34
N SER A 19 30.19 5.16 9.00
CA SER A 19 31.66 5.16 9.00
C SER A 19 32.31 4.80 7.66
N GLU A 20 31.94 5.44 6.56
CA GLU A 20 32.78 5.47 5.36
C GLU A 20 32.71 6.87 4.75
N THR A 21 33.75 7.67 5.01
CA THR A 21 33.95 9.01 4.47
C THR A 21 34.81 8.92 3.22
N ASP A 22 34.19 8.81 2.05
CA ASP A 22 34.82 9.18 0.79
C ASP A 22 34.49 10.65 0.48
N ALA A 23 35.55 11.44 0.43
CA ALA A 23 35.52 12.89 0.40
C ALA A 23 35.34 13.42 -1.03
N SER A 24 34.11 13.38 -1.56
CA SER A 24 33.69 14.20 -2.72
C SER A 24 32.18 14.11 -3.00
N ASP A 25 31.32 14.09 -1.98
CA ASP A 25 29.88 14.03 -2.22
C ASP A 25 29.17 15.16 -1.50
N SER A 26 28.52 16.04 -2.27
CA SER A 26 27.44 16.88 -1.75
C SER A 26 26.53 15.98 -0.93
N LEU A 27 26.26 16.35 0.33
CA LEU A 27 25.39 15.58 1.21
C LEU A 27 24.14 15.19 0.42
N PRO A 28 23.83 13.88 0.29
CA PRO A 28 22.68 13.45 -0.46
C PRO A 28 21.46 14.17 0.09
N ASP A 29 20.64 14.72 -0.82
CA ASP A 29 19.43 15.44 -0.46
C ASP A 29 18.65 14.61 0.58
N PRO A 30 18.47 15.10 1.82
CA PRO A 30 17.83 14.35 2.88
C PRO A 30 16.38 13.98 2.53
N SER A 31 15.74 14.65 1.55
CA SER A 31 14.44 14.24 1.03
C SER A 31 14.46 12.92 0.24
N LEU A 32 15.63 12.48 -0.21
CA LEU A 32 15.86 11.27 -1.01
C LEU A 32 16.52 10.13 -0.21
N TRP A 33 16.53 10.20 1.12
CA TRP A 33 17.17 9.18 1.97
C TRP A 33 16.68 7.75 1.65
N TRP A 34 15.38 7.59 1.39
CA TRP A 34 14.76 6.31 1.04
C TRP A 34 15.22 5.82 -0.34
N VAL A 35 15.36 6.73 -1.31
CA VAL A 35 15.88 6.42 -2.65
C VAL A 35 17.30 5.87 -2.54
N ASN A 36 18.13 6.47 -1.69
CA ASN A 36 19.50 6.01 -1.49
C ASN A 36 19.56 4.67 -0.77
N LYS A 37 18.66 4.41 0.20
CA LYS A 37 18.54 3.09 0.84
C LYS A 37 18.16 2.00 -0.18
N VAL A 38 17.19 2.29 -1.05
CA VAL A 38 16.77 1.41 -2.14
C VAL A 38 17.91 1.21 -3.15
N LYS A 39 18.57 2.29 -3.60
CA LYS A 39 19.73 2.22 -4.50
C LYS A 39 20.86 1.38 -3.93
N ARG A 40 21.20 1.57 -2.65
CA ARG A 40 22.28 0.83 -1.95
C ARG A 40 21.96 -0.65 -1.81
N HIS A 41 20.70 -0.98 -1.49
CA HIS A 41 20.25 -2.38 -1.46
C HIS A 41 20.32 -3.03 -2.85
N LEU A 42 20.11 -2.23 -3.89
CA LEU A 42 20.11 -2.69 -5.29
C LEU A 42 21.48 -2.65 -5.97
N SER A 43 22.48 -1.94 -5.42
CA SER A 43 23.84 -1.88 -5.98
C SER A 43 24.69 -3.10 -5.64
N GLY A 44 24.36 -3.81 -4.55
CA GLY A 44 25.07 -5.03 -4.14
C GLY A 44 24.55 -6.33 -4.76
N ASN A 45 23.42 -6.28 -5.44
CA ASN A 45 22.73 -7.46 -5.98
C ASN A 45 22.50 -7.28 -7.48
N PRO A 46 23.02 -8.17 -8.36
CA PRO A 46 22.74 -8.08 -9.79
C PRO A 46 21.22 -8.15 -9.99
N ARG A 47 20.64 -7.06 -10.51
CA ARG A 47 19.20 -7.03 -10.76
C ARG A 47 18.87 -8.05 -11.84
N PRO A 48 17.83 -8.90 -11.64
CA PRO A 48 17.25 -9.58 -12.77
C PRO A 48 16.78 -8.54 -13.78
N PRO A 49 16.88 -8.82 -15.09
CA PRO A 49 16.36 -7.91 -16.10
C PRO A 49 14.87 -7.67 -15.82
N PRO A 50 14.37 -6.43 -16.02
CA PRO A 50 12.96 -6.15 -15.81
C PRO A 50 12.11 -7.07 -16.69
N PRO A 51 10.92 -7.48 -16.22
CA PRO A 51 10.01 -8.27 -17.01
C PRO A 51 9.66 -7.52 -18.30
N LYS A 52 9.64 -8.23 -19.43
CA LYS A 52 9.33 -7.65 -20.75
C LYS A 52 7.83 -7.38 -20.94
N THR A 53 6.99 -8.19 -20.28
CA THR A 53 5.54 -8.09 -20.42
C THR A 53 5.02 -6.98 -19.50
N PRO A 54 4.23 -6.01 -20.03
CA PRO A 54 3.54 -5.04 -19.21
C PRO A 54 2.70 -5.68 -18.11
N ARG A 55 2.66 -5.02 -16.95
CA ARG A 55 1.86 -5.46 -15.80
C ARG A 55 0.64 -4.57 -15.64
N ASP A 56 -0.47 -5.18 -15.27
CA ASP A 56 -1.66 -4.45 -14.87
C ASP A 56 -1.64 -4.26 -13.35
N LEU A 57 -1.56 -3.01 -12.92
CA LEU A 57 -1.54 -2.60 -11.52
C LEU A 57 -2.91 -2.08 -11.10
N LEU A 58 -3.41 -2.61 -9.99
CA LEU A 58 -4.63 -2.17 -9.33
C LEU A 58 -4.28 -1.54 -7.96
N SER A 59 -4.37 -0.21 -7.84
CA SER A 59 -3.91 0.54 -6.65
C SER A 59 -5.08 0.99 -5.77
N GLY A 60 -5.01 0.70 -4.47
CA GLY A 60 -6.07 0.98 -3.50
C GLY A 60 -5.57 1.84 -2.34
N CYS A 61 -6.36 2.84 -1.95
CA CYS A 61 -5.95 3.84 -0.94
C CYS A 61 -4.62 4.50 -1.35
N THR A 62 -4.59 5.00 -2.59
CA THR A 62 -3.35 5.24 -3.34
C THR A 62 -2.52 6.42 -2.80
N ALA A 63 -3.14 7.39 -2.12
CA ALA A 63 -2.51 8.62 -1.65
C ALA A 63 -1.67 9.27 -2.76
N SER A 64 -0.35 9.38 -2.60
CA SER A 64 0.53 9.97 -3.60
C SER A 64 0.91 9.04 -4.76
N GLY A 65 0.45 7.77 -4.79
CA GLY A 65 0.83 6.80 -5.83
C GLY A 65 2.25 6.23 -5.65
N ALA A 66 2.63 5.89 -4.41
CA ALA A 66 3.97 5.37 -4.12
C ALA A 66 4.29 4.06 -4.87
N ASP A 67 3.31 3.18 -4.99
CA ASP A 67 3.38 1.94 -5.77
C ASP A 67 3.63 2.21 -7.26
N ILE A 68 2.92 3.17 -7.85
CA ILE A 68 3.11 3.63 -9.23
C ILE A 68 4.54 4.16 -9.42
N MET A 69 5.02 4.98 -8.50
CA MET A 69 6.39 5.52 -8.54
C MET A 69 7.44 4.42 -8.45
N VAL A 70 7.23 3.40 -7.61
CA VAL A 70 8.13 2.24 -7.50
C VAL A 70 8.17 1.45 -8.80
N MET A 71 7.03 1.18 -9.45
CA MET A 71 6.98 0.48 -10.74
C MET A 71 7.80 1.23 -11.81
N LYS A 72 7.67 2.57 -11.87
CA LYS A 72 8.49 3.43 -12.75
C LYS A 72 9.98 3.35 -12.41
N ALA A 73 10.34 3.50 -11.13
CA ALA A 73 11.73 3.49 -10.67
C ALA A 73 12.44 2.15 -10.88
N LEU A 74 11.69 1.04 -10.86
CA LEU A 74 12.18 -0.30 -11.17
C LEU A 74 12.27 -0.58 -12.68
N GLY A 75 11.75 0.31 -13.53
CA GLY A 75 11.71 0.11 -14.98
C GLY A 75 10.80 -1.05 -15.38
N ILE A 76 9.78 -1.36 -14.58
CA ILE A 76 8.79 -2.39 -14.88
C ILE A 76 7.75 -1.74 -15.81
N PRO A 77 7.54 -2.22 -17.05
CA PRO A 77 6.46 -1.73 -17.89
C PRO A 77 5.11 -2.06 -17.25
N PHE A 78 4.20 -1.10 -17.17
CA PHE A 78 2.90 -1.31 -16.54
C PHE A 78 1.85 -0.31 -17.00
N THR A 79 0.59 -0.68 -16.75
CA THR A 79 -0.59 0.18 -16.80
C THR A 79 -1.26 0.13 -15.43
N CYS A 80 -1.56 1.28 -14.84
CA CYS A 80 -2.38 1.35 -13.63
C CYS A 80 -3.85 1.41 -14.04
N VAL A 81 -4.50 0.24 -14.06
CA VAL A 81 -5.89 0.05 -14.53
C VAL A 81 -6.86 0.81 -13.64
N GLY A 82 -6.55 0.98 -12.36
CA GLY A 82 -7.27 1.94 -11.56
C GLY A 82 -6.67 2.25 -10.20
N THR A 83 -6.97 3.45 -9.73
CA THR A 83 -6.66 3.98 -8.40
C THR A 83 -7.95 4.26 -7.63
N SER A 84 -7.84 4.34 -6.29
CA SER A 84 -8.91 4.86 -5.42
C SER A 84 -8.33 5.79 -4.37
N GLU A 85 -8.79 7.03 -4.35
CA GLU A 85 -8.27 8.07 -3.46
C GLU A 85 -9.35 9.14 -3.16
N PRO A 86 -9.88 9.22 -1.92
CA PRO A 86 -10.97 10.14 -1.60
C PRO A 86 -10.52 11.60 -1.50
N GLU A 87 -9.25 11.87 -1.24
CA GLU A 87 -8.73 13.22 -1.04
C GLU A 87 -8.28 13.87 -2.36
N ALA A 88 -8.90 15.00 -2.71
CA ALA A 88 -8.74 15.63 -4.01
C ALA A 88 -7.31 16.08 -4.30
N LYS A 89 -6.60 16.63 -3.31
CA LYS A 89 -5.19 17.04 -3.47
C LYS A 89 -4.27 15.88 -3.88
N TYR A 90 -4.57 14.66 -3.45
CA TYR A 90 -3.77 13.49 -3.82
C TYR A 90 -4.12 13.00 -5.22
N ARG A 91 -5.39 13.09 -5.63
CA ARG A 91 -5.80 12.84 -7.01
C ARG A 91 -5.19 13.83 -7.99
N GLU A 92 -5.20 15.12 -7.67
CA GLU A 92 -4.52 16.15 -8.46
C GLU A 92 -3.02 15.86 -8.60
N PHE A 93 -2.37 15.46 -7.51
CA PHE A 93 -0.97 15.05 -7.52
C PHE A 93 -0.74 13.83 -8.42
N GLN A 94 -1.57 12.79 -8.30
CA GLN A 94 -1.49 11.60 -9.14
C GLN A 94 -1.70 11.94 -10.62
N ALA A 95 -2.70 12.75 -10.96
CA ALA A 95 -2.94 13.18 -12.34
C ALA A 95 -1.72 13.92 -12.92
N SER A 96 -1.13 14.83 -12.14
CA SER A 96 0.03 15.64 -12.55
C SER A 96 1.31 14.81 -12.74
N ASN A 97 1.55 13.80 -11.90
CA ASN A 97 2.80 13.03 -11.91
C ASN A 97 2.69 11.67 -12.61
N HIS A 98 1.47 11.15 -12.74
CA HIS A 98 1.19 9.76 -13.10
C HIS A 98 0.05 9.60 -14.11
N GLY A 99 -0.59 10.69 -14.57
CA GLY A 99 -1.74 10.62 -15.48
C GLY A 99 -1.48 9.86 -16.78
N GLY A 100 -0.24 9.81 -17.27
CA GLY A 100 0.13 9.04 -18.46
C GLY A 100 0.11 7.51 -18.28
N CYS A 101 -0.06 6.99 -17.06
CA CYS A 101 -0.14 5.55 -16.80
C CYS A 101 -1.35 5.13 -15.94
N ILE A 102 -2.26 6.05 -15.58
CA ILE A 102 -3.49 5.75 -14.84
C ILE A 102 -4.65 5.77 -15.82
N GLU A 103 -5.41 4.68 -15.90
CA GLU A 103 -6.61 4.61 -16.73
C GLU A 103 -7.84 5.13 -16.00
N HIS A 104 -8.02 4.75 -14.72
CA HIS A 104 -9.19 5.11 -13.94
C HIS A 104 -8.83 5.65 -12.56
N MET A 105 -9.47 6.74 -12.15
CA MET A 105 -9.27 7.37 -10.84
C MET A 105 -10.60 7.49 -10.10
N HIS A 106 -10.87 6.55 -9.20
CA HIS A 106 -12.10 6.49 -8.41
C HIS A 106 -11.92 7.19 -7.06
N LEU A 107 -13.02 7.60 -6.42
CA LEU A 107 -12.96 8.24 -5.11
C LEU A 107 -12.75 7.21 -3.99
N THR A 108 -13.48 6.09 -4.04
CA THR A 108 -13.40 5.06 -3.00
C THR A 108 -13.06 3.68 -3.57
N LEU A 109 -12.64 2.75 -2.71
CA LEU A 109 -12.49 1.34 -3.08
C LEU A 109 -13.82 0.75 -3.55
N SER A 110 -14.93 1.14 -2.92
CA SER A 110 -16.27 0.68 -3.28
C SER A 110 -16.68 1.20 -4.67
N ASP A 111 -16.35 2.45 -5.02
CA ASP A 111 -16.60 3.01 -6.35
C ASP A 111 -15.82 2.27 -7.45
N GLN A 112 -14.55 1.96 -7.17
CA GLN A 112 -13.70 1.17 -8.05
C GLN A 112 -14.24 -0.26 -8.21
N THR A 113 -14.66 -0.86 -7.10
CA THR A 113 -15.25 -2.21 -7.08
C THR A 113 -16.59 -2.22 -7.78
N ALA A 114 -17.41 -1.19 -7.65
CA ALA A 114 -18.69 -1.06 -8.35
C ALA A 114 -18.53 -0.65 -9.82
N GLU A 115 -17.30 -0.34 -10.28
CA GLU A 115 -17.01 0.11 -11.65
C GLU A 115 -17.85 1.34 -12.03
N THR A 116 -18.06 2.23 -11.08
CA THR A 116 -18.78 3.50 -11.26
C THR A 116 -18.01 4.45 -12.19
N PRO A 117 -18.65 5.48 -12.76
CA PRO A 117 -17.93 6.52 -13.49
C PRO A 117 -16.85 7.16 -12.62
N CYS A 118 -15.62 7.23 -13.14
CA CYS A 118 -14.47 7.75 -12.41
C CYS A 118 -14.20 9.21 -12.81
N GLU A 119 -13.31 9.90 -12.09
CA GLU A 119 -13.03 11.34 -12.32
C GLU A 119 -12.47 11.61 -13.73
N MET A 120 -11.79 10.63 -14.32
CA MET A 120 -11.25 10.73 -15.67
C MET A 120 -12.30 10.51 -16.76
N HIS A 121 -13.46 9.93 -16.42
CA HIS A 121 -14.52 9.56 -17.37
C HIS A 121 -15.92 9.88 -16.81
N PRO A 122 -16.22 11.16 -16.52
CA PRO A 122 -17.46 11.55 -15.85
C PRO A 122 -18.74 11.23 -16.65
N ASP A 123 -18.65 11.21 -17.98
CA ASP A 123 -19.77 10.94 -18.88
C ASP A 123 -19.96 9.44 -19.21
N SER A 124 -19.15 8.57 -18.60
CA SER A 124 -19.28 7.12 -18.81
C SER A 124 -20.49 6.56 -18.05
N CYS A 125 -21.07 5.46 -18.54
CA CYS A 125 -22.03 4.67 -17.77
C CYS A 125 -21.35 3.78 -16.69
N GLY A 126 -20.02 3.66 -16.74
CA GLY A 126 -19.20 2.90 -15.80
C GLY A 126 -17.77 2.69 -16.29
N CYS A 127 -16.81 2.55 -15.37
CA CYS A 127 -15.40 2.35 -15.70
C CYS A 127 -15.02 0.88 -15.45
N LYS A 128 -14.94 0.10 -16.53
CA LYS A 128 -14.61 -1.33 -16.44
C LYS A 128 -13.14 -1.51 -16.07
N VAL A 129 -12.90 -1.90 -14.83
CA VAL A 129 -11.57 -2.23 -14.33
C VAL A 129 -11.20 -3.66 -14.76
N GLY A 130 -12.16 -4.59 -14.79
CA GLY A 130 -11.90 -5.97 -15.23
C GLY A 130 -11.41 -6.89 -14.10
N ARG A 131 -10.77 -8.02 -14.46
CA ARG A 131 -10.30 -9.06 -13.52
C ARG A 131 -8.94 -9.61 -13.95
N GLY A 132 -8.25 -10.31 -13.05
CA GLY A 132 -7.01 -11.03 -13.34
C GLY A 132 -5.78 -10.13 -13.46
N HIS A 133 -5.78 -8.99 -12.77
CA HIS A 133 -4.66 -8.06 -12.78
C HIS A 133 -3.38 -8.72 -12.27
N SER A 134 -2.24 -8.29 -12.79
CA SER A 134 -0.94 -8.86 -12.39
C SER A 134 -0.63 -8.58 -10.91
N LEU A 135 -0.97 -7.39 -10.43
CA LEU A 135 -0.65 -6.95 -9.07
C LEU A 135 -1.75 -6.03 -8.54
N ALA A 136 -2.20 -6.28 -7.31
CA ALA A 136 -2.94 -5.31 -6.52
C ALA A 136 -2.08 -4.83 -5.35
N VAL A 137 -2.09 -3.52 -5.10
CA VAL A 137 -1.44 -2.90 -3.93
C VAL A 137 -2.49 -2.14 -3.14
N LEU A 138 -2.50 -2.30 -1.81
CA LEU A 138 -3.41 -1.63 -0.91
C LEU A 138 -2.66 -1.04 0.29
N GLY A 139 -2.70 0.28 0.42
CA GLY A 139 -2.23 1.02 1.60
C GLY A 139 -3.39 1.32 2.53
N CYS A 140 -3.93 0.30 3.19
CA CYS A 140 -5.18 0.44 3.94
C CYS A 140 -5.04 1.36 5.17
N PRO A 141 -6.10 2.07 5.59
CA PRO A 141 -5.97 3.10 6.62
C PRO A 141 -5.45 2.57 7.96
N CYS A 142 -4.41 3.22 8.48
CA CYS A 142 -3.78 2.87 9.74
C CYS A 142 -4.51 3.23 11.06
N PRO A 143 -5.37 4.28 11.14
CA PRO A 143 -5.84 4.76 12.44
C PRO A 143 -6.53 3.73 13.34
N PRO A 144 -7.42 2.83 12.85
CA PRO A 144 -8.06 1.85 13.73
C PRO A 144 -7.06 0.97 14.49
N TYR A 145 -5.95 0.62 13.83
CA TYR A 145 -5.04 -0.45 14.24
C TYR A 145 -3.74 0.03 14.86
N SER A 146 -3.36 1.30 14.62
CA SER A 146 -2.09 1.86 15.11
C SER A 146 -1.99 1.83 16.64
N VAL A 147 -0.90 1.26 17.16
CA VAL A 147 -0.55 1.29 18.59
C VAL A 147 -0.47 2.70 19.18
N MET A 148 -0.28 3.72 18.34
CA MET A 148 -0.22 5.12 18.75
C MET A 148 -1.61 5.74 19.00
N ARG A 149 -2.70 5.09 18.58
CA ARG A 149 -4.06 5.58 18.82
C ARG A 149 -4.49 5.32 20.27
N GLN A 150 -4.71 6.40 21.02
CA GLN A 150 -5.08 6.36 22.45
C GLN A 150 -6.25 5.42 22.77
N LYS A 151 -7.27 5.37 21.91
CA LYS A 151 -8.47 4.54 22.11
C LYS A 151 -8.38 3.15 21.47
N ARG A 152 -7.24 2.74 20.91
CA ARG A 152 -7.13 1.45 20.19
C ARG A 152 -7.63 0.28 21.05
N ARG A 153 -7.23 0.23 22.32
CA ARG A 153 -7.49 -0.89 23.25
C ARG A 153 -8.85 -0.80 23.98
N VAL A 154 -9.68 0.19 23.69
CA VAL A 154 -11.05 0.28 24.22
C VAL A 154 -11.91 -0.73 23.50
N ASN A 155 -12.70 -1.54 24.23
CA ASN A 155 -13.57 -2.54 23.62
C ASN A 155 -14.50 -1.90 22.57
N GLY A 156 -14.66 -2.51 21.40
CA GLY A 156 -15.44 -1.95 20.28
C GLY A 156 -14.71 -0.93 19.41
N SER A 157 -13.70 -0.24 19.94
CA SER A 157 -13.12 0.98 19.33
C SER A 157 -12.39 0.79 17.99
N VAL A 158 -11.87 -0.42 17.73
CA VAL A 158 -11.31 -0.77 16.41
C VAL A 158 -12.44 -0.96 15.41
N GLN A 159 -13.42 -1.79 15.76
CA GLN A 159 -14.55 -2.16 14.91
C GLN A 159 -15.46 -0.98 14.55
N GLU A 160 -15.70 -0.08 15.51
CA GLU A 160 -16.54 1.10 15.36
C GLU A 160 -15.84 2.25 14.61
N HIS A 161 -14.53 2.12 14.31
CA HIS A 161 -13.81 3.14 13.58
C HIS A 161 -14.28 3.16 12.10
N PRO A 162 -14.57 4.31 11.48
CA PRO A 162 -15.07 4.37 10.10
C PRO A 162 -14.18 3.65 9.08
N HIS A 163 -12.87 3.75 9.24
CA HIS A 163 -11.91 3.09 8.35
C HIS A 163 -11.79 1.56 8.53
N HIS A 164 -12.44 0.98 9.55
CA HIS A 164 -12.45 -0.47 9.72
C HIS A 164 -13.19 -1.16 8.56
N GLN A 165 -14.25 -0.53 8.05
CA GLN A 165 -15.00 -1.02 6.88
C GLN A 165 -14.14 -1.05 5.62
N VAL A 166 -13.28 -0.05 5.41
CA VAL A 166 -12.39 0.02 4.24
C VAL A 166 -11.45 -1.19 4.16
N MET A 167 -10.90 -1.62 5.30
CA MET A 167 -9.97 -2.75 5.37
C MET A 167 -10.67 -4.10 5.22
N PHE A 168 -11.80 -4.31 5.89
CA PHE A 168 -12.41 -5.65 6.01
C PHE A 168 -13.60 -5.89 5.09
N CYS A 169 -14.22 -4.85 4.56
CA CYS A 169 -15.32 -4.98 3.60
C CYS A 169 -14.82 -4.58 2.21
N ASP A 170 -14.48 -3.31 2.01
CA ASP A 170 -14.21 -2.78 0.67
C ASP A 170 -12.98 -3.44 0.04
N SER A 171 -11.90 -3.61 0.80
CA SER A 171 -10.68 -4.26 0.31
C SER A 171 -10.90 -5.74 -0.02
N VAL A 172 -11.66 -6.47 0.82
CA VAL A 172 -11.94 -7.90 0.61
C VAL A 172 -12.83 -8.08 -0.62
N GLU A 173 -13.91 -7.32 -0.72
CA GLU A 173 -14.82 -7.34 -1.87
C GLU A 173 -14.08 -7.02 -3.17
N ARG A 174 -13.22 -6.01 -3.15
CA ARG A 174 -12.37 -5.63 -4.28
C ARG A 174 -11.44 -6.76 -4.71
N LEU A 175 -10.74 -7.39 -3.76
CA LEU A 175 -9.81 -8.48 -4.05
C LEU A 175 -10.56 -9.70 -4.62
N GLN A 176 -11.74 -10.03 -4.08
CA GLN A 176 -12.59 -11.09 -4.60
C GLN A 176 -13.14 -10.79 -6.01
N LYS A 177 -13.63 -9.55 -6.24
CA LYS A 177 -14.16 -9.13 -7.54
C LYS A 177 -13.08 -9.16 -8.60
N HIS A 178 -11.95 -8.50 -8.36
CA HIS A 178 -10.93 -8.32 -9.39
C HIS A 178 -9.95 -9.49 -9.48
N ALA A 179 -9.86 -10.35 -8.45
CA ALA A 179 -9.04 -11.57 -8.42
C ALA A 179 -7.63 -11.36 -9.00
N PRO A 180 -6.83 -10.42 -8.44
CA PRO A 180 -5.46 -10.20 -8.89
C PRO A 180 -4.59 -11.45 -8.64
N VAL A 181 -3.57 -11.63 -9.47
CA VAL A 181 -2.61 -12.75 -9.36
C VAL A 181 -1.71 -12.61 -8.13
N SER A 182 -1.40 -11.38 -7.73
CA SER A 182 -0.58 -11.09 -6.56
C SER A 182 -1.12 -9.87 -5.83
N VAL A 183 -1.00 -9.89 -4.50
CA VAL A 183 -1.52 -8.83 -3.63
C VAL A 183 -0.41 -8.39 -2.67
N ILE A 184 -0.25 -7.07 -2.54
CA ILE A 184 0.55 -6.45 -1.49
C ILE A 184 -0.41 -5.63 -0.61
N LEU A 185 -0.52 -6.03 0.66
CA LEU A 185 -1.29 -5.34 1.68
C LEU A 185 -0.30 -4.69 2.65
N GLU A 186 -0.37 -3.37 2.78
CA GLU A 186 0.37 -2.64 3.81
C GLU A 186 -0.53 -2.37 5.01
N GLN A 187 0.01 -2.59 6.21
CA GLN A 187 -0.62 -2.33 7.49
C GLN A 187 0.40 -1.92 8.53
N VAL A 188 -0.10 -1.24 9.58
CA VAL A 188 0.73 -0.72 10.67
C VAL A 188 0.93 -1.74 11.79
N CYS A 189 2.00 -1.53 12.56
CA CYS A 189 2.21 -2.18 13.84
C CYS A 189 0.96 -2.03 14.71
N GLY A 190 0.45 -3.16 15.19
CA GLY A 190 -0.81 -3.26 15.91
C GLY A 190 -1.93 -3.93 15.11
N PHE A 191 -1.80 -4.16 13.80
CA PHE A 191 -2.83 -4.91 13.05
C PHE A 191 -2.95 -6.37 13.51
N ASP A 192 -1.84 -6.98 13.89
CA ASP A 192 -1.69 -8.34 14.39
C ASP A 192 -1.76 -8.44 15.93
N GLU A 193 -1.97 -7.33 16.62
CA GLU A 193 -2.11 -7.29 18.08
C GLU A 193 -3.58 -7.38 18.50
N PRO A 194 -3.87 -7.83 19.75
CA PRO A 194 -5.25 -7.91 20.21
C PRO A 194 -5.99 -6.56 20.16
N GLU A 195 -7.27 -6.56 19.79
CA GLU A 195 -8.02 -5.31 19.60
C GLU A 195 -8.35 -4.60 20.93
N CYS A 196 -8.53 -5.34 22.03
CA CYS A 196 -8.74 -4.79 23.37
C CYS A 196 -7.84 -5.47 24.42
N LYS A 197 -7.94 -5.05 25.69
CA LYS A 197 -7.13 -5.63 26.79
C LYS A 197 -7.62 -6.99 27.25
N ASP A 198 -8.92 -7.23 27.11
CA ASP A 198 -9.61 -8.39 27.68
C ASP A 198 -9.82 -9.51 26.66
N SER A 199 -9.22 -9.39 25.47
CA SER A 199 -9.32 -10.34 24.38
C SER A 199 -7.94 -10.66 23.82
N SER A 200 -7.76 -11.87 23.29
CA SER A 200 -6.63 -12.27 22.46
C SER A 200 -6.90 -12.15 20.96
N CYS A 201 -8.13 -11.82 20.57
CA CYS A 201 -8.52 -11.73 19.16
C CYS A 201 -7.83 -10.54 18.48
N THR A 202 -7.19 -10.82 17.35
CA THR A 202 -6.53 -9.84 16.49
C THR A 202 -7.36 -9.61 15.24
N SER A 203 -7.12 -8.51 14.53
CA SER A 203 -7.84 -8.20 13.30
C SER A 203 -7.56 -9.23 12.18
N LEU A 204 -6.40 -9.90 12.21
CA LEU A 204 -6.03 -11.01 11.31
C LEU A 204 -6.88 -12.27 11.50
N GLN A 205 -7.42 -12.50 12.69
CA GLN A 205 -8.17 -13.72 13.03
C GLN A 205 -9.66 -13.64 12.65
N ARG A 206 -10.06 -12.58 11.94
CA ARG A 206 -11.46 -12.39 11.54
C ARG A 206 -11.87 -13.41 10.47
N PRO A 207 -13.04 -14.05 10.61
CA PRO A 207 -13.59 -14.94 9.59
C PRO A 207 -13.67 -14.25 8.22
N GLY A 208 -13.28 -14.97 7.16
CA GLY A 208 -13.28 -14.46 5.78
C GLY A 208 -12.03 -13.67 5.38
N PHE A 209 -11.17 -13.24 6.31
CA PHE A 209 -9.91 -12.57 5.95
C PHE A 209 -8.83 -13.58 5.53
N ALA A 210 -8.64 -14.64 6.33
CA ALA A 210 -7.65 -15.69 6.08
C ALA A 210 -8.00 -16.64 4.92
N GLU A 211 -9.23 -16.59 4.40
CA GLU A 211 -9.67 -17.43 3.28
C GLU A 211 -9.45 -16.75 1.91
N VAL A 212 -9.21 -15.42 1.91
CA VAL A 212 -9.13 -14.58 0.70
C VAL A 212 -7.70 -14.17 0.36
N VAL A 213 -6.82 -14.11 1.36
CA VAL A 213 -5.39 -13.74 1.24
C VAL A 213 -4.52 -14.99 1.36
#